data_AF-A0A529WB68-F1
#
_entry.id   AF-A0A529WB68-F1
#
_cell.length_a   1.000
_cell.length_b   1.000
_cell.length_c   1.000
_cell.angle_alpha   90.00
_cell.angle_beta   90.00
_cell.angle_gamma   90.00
#
_symmetry.space_group_name_H-M   'P 1'
#
loop_
_entity.id
_entity.type
_entity.pdbx_description
1 polymer ?
#
loop_
_entity_poly.entity_id
_entity_poly.type
_entity_poly.pdbx_seq_one_letter_code
_entity_poly.pdbx_strand_id
1 'polypeptide(L)'
;NTALSTLEASAAKDPASAYAAGAGEFFTALELLAGGLHRHGFDSPKSFMLPLMQLPVPENPNPQPLTYEEFRAILVSFRDRLEKSAATLGSVPANADIGMVVDLTRAGIDLNEDGAIAPDESFAAIMASLAHGSIDTSAAAPSLTFRFDRADGVWLQGYAEFLMAQADFWLAHDFKAMVDGSFHMLFPRAKLPLQDALVPLDGGMSGNMFASEWRFADFISLVHLVNWPVIEPERRQAARRHLLEMIRLSREDWKAILAEVDNDREWLPGPQQKGANPLTGLDVGQEQVTAWLATLTMAEDLLEGRVLLPHFRIAGKGINMKRFFDEPKPFDLVLSITGPGIAPYLESGKILTSDDFDQIQREFGGAGFLTFALWFN
;
A
#
# COMPACT_ATOMS: atom_id res chain seq x y z
N ASN A 1 17.39 14.07 -9.26
CA ASN A 1 17.63 14.38 -7.83
C ASN A 1 19.10 14.10 -7.47
N THR A 2 19.96 15.13 -7.34
CA THR A 2 21.43 14.99 -7.18
C THR A 2 21.86 14.38 -5.84
N ALA A 3 21.10 14.63 -4.78
CA ALA A 3 21.36 14.10 -3.44
C ALA A 3 21.23 12.57 -3.41
N LEU A 4 20.13 12.04 -3.97
CA LEU A 4 19.91 10.60 -4.04
C LEU A 4 20.98 9.89 -4.87
N SER A 5 21.38 10.44 -6.01
CA SER A 5 22.48 9.86 -6.80
C SER A 5 23.82 9.81 -6.05
N THR A 6 24.04 10.75 -5.12
CA THR A 6 25.25 10.77 -4.28
C THR A 6 25.21 9.68 -3.21
N LEU A 7 24.03 9.46 -2.60
CA LEU A 7 23.79 8.37 -1.66
C LEU A 7 23.92 7.01 -2.35
N GLU A 8 23.28 6.84 -3.51
CA GLU A 8 23.35 5.61 -4.33
C GLU A 8 24.81 5.27 -4.70
N ALA A 9 25.63 6.26 -5.07
CA ALA A 9 27.04 6.05 -5.37
C ALA A 9 27.90 5.67 -4.15
N SER A 10 27.44 6.01 -2.94
CA SER A 10 28.15 5.76 -1.68
C SER A 10 27.64 4.52 -0.94
N ALA A 11 26.46 4.01 -1.30
CA ALA A 11 25.76 2.89 -0.66
C ALA A 11 26.65 1.65 -0.48
N ALA A 12 27.46 1.30 -1.50
CA ALA A 12 28.33 0.12 -1.43
C ALA A 12 29.48 0.23 -0.39
N LYS A 13 29.74 1.41 0.16
CA LYS A 13 30.89 1.69 1.05
C LYS A 13 30.48 2.10 2.46
N ASP A 14 29.24 2.54 2.64
CA ASP A 14 28.74 3.09 3.89
C ASP A 14 27.30 2.59 4.15
N PRO A 15 27.07 1.78 5.19
CA PRO A 15 25.74 1.29 5.55
C PRO A 15 24.70 2.40 5.77
N ALA A 16 25.09 3.55 6.32
CA ALA A 16 24.17 4.67 6.51
C ALA A 16 23.76 5.30 5.18
N SER A 17 24.70 5.41 4.23
CA SER A 17 24.40 5.83 2.85
C SER A 17 23.50 4.83 2.12
N ALA A 18 23.69 3.52 2.31
CA ALA A 18 22.80 2.51 1.73
C ALA A 18 21.38 2.60 2.31
N TYR A 19 21.26 2.73 3.64
CA TYR A 19 19.99 2.94 4.32
C TYR A 19 19.26 4.17 3.76
N ALA A 20 19.95 5.33 3.73
CA ALA A 20 19.37 6.57 3.23
C ALA A 20 19.03 6.53 1.73
N ALA A 21 19.86 5.86 0.93
CA ALA A 21 19.59 5.65 -0.50
C ALA A 21 18.34 4.81 -0.70
N GLY A 22 18.21 3.68 0.02
CA GLY A 22 17.04 2.81 -0.06
C GLY A 22 15.76 3.54 0.36
N ALA A 23 15.78 4.26 1.48
CA ALA A 23 14.64 5.08 1.89
C ALA A 23 14.30 6.17 0.86
N GLY A 24 15.30 6.86 0.30
CA GLY A 24 15.10 7.84 -0.75
C GLY A 24 14.54 7.22 -2.04
N GLU A 25 14.96 6.01 -2.41
CA GLU A 25 14.42 5.26 -3.53
C GLU A 25 12.93 4.94 -3.32
N PHE A 26 12.53 4.51 -2.12
CA PHE A 26 11.13 4.28 -1.76
C PHE A 26 10.27 5.53 -1.98
N PHE A 27 10.68 6.67 -1.43
CA PHE A 27 9.91 7.91 -1.57
C PHE A 27 9.87 8.41 -3.02
N THR A 28 10.98 8.28 -3.77
CA THR A 28 10.96 8.54 -5.22
C THR A 28 9.99 7.63 -5.97
N ALA A 29 9.75 6.39 -5.52
CA ALA A 29 8.71 5.56 -6.13
C ALA A 29 7.32 6.19 -5.94
N LEU A 30 7.02 6.67 -4.73
CA LEU A 30 5.77 7.38 -4.45
C LEU A 30 5.65 8.68 -5.26
N GLU A 31 6.73 9.44 -5.43
CA GLU A 31 6.77 10.62 -6.31
C GLU A 31 6.44 10.25 -7.76
N LEU A 32 7.03 9.18 -8.31
CA LEU A 32 6.74 8.72 -9.68
C LEU A 32 5.26 8.35 -9.87
N LEU A 33 4.67 7.71 -8.87
CA LEU A 33 3.25 7.37 -8.88
C LEU A 33 2.39 8.64 -8.79
N ALA A 34 2.61 9.47 -7.76
CA ALA A 34 1.86 10.70 -7.53
C ALA A 34 1.96 11.67 -8.71
N GLY A 35 3.16 11.86 -9.23
CA GLY A 35 3.43 12.70 -10.39
C GLY A 35 2.78 12.21 -11.67
N GLY A 36 2.77 10.88 -11.90
CA GLY A 36 1.98 10.27 -12.96
C GLY A 36 0.49 10.56 -12.81
N LEU A 37 -0.07 10.38 -11.61
CA LEU A 37 -1.47 10.69 -11.32
C LEU A 37 -1.78 12.19 -11.51
N HIS A 38 -0.91 13.08 -11.00
CA HIS A 38 -1.04 14.53 -11.11
C HIS A 38 -1.02 14.98 -12.58
N ARG A 39 -0.06 14.50 -13.38
CA ARG A 39 0.11 14.85 -14.80
C ARG A 39 -1.17 14.63 -15.61
N HIS A 40 -1.94 13.61 -15.27
CA HIS A 40 -3.19 13.26 -15.93
C HIS A 40 -4.45 13.76 -15.20
N GLY A 41 -4.29 14.54 -14.13
CA GLY A 41 -5.39 15.18 -13.41
C GLY A 41 -6.24 14.21 -12.61
N PHE A 42 -5.59 13.31 -11.87
CA PHE A 42 -6.25 12.41 -10.94
C PHE A 42 -7.08 13.20 -9.92
N ASP A 43 -8.32 12.76 -9.72
CA ASP A 43 -9.25 13.25 -8.71
C ASP A 43 -9.65 12.07 -7.81
N SER A 44 -9.19 12.11 -6.56
CA SER A 44 -9.35 10.98 -5.64
C SER A 44 -10.81 10.83 -5.18
N PRO A 45 -11.42 9.63 -5.34
CA PRO A 45 -12.80 9.42 -4.92
C PRO A 45 -12.91 9.43 -3.39
N LYS A 46 -13.69 10.38 -2.85
CA LYS A 46 -13.91 10.54 -1.40
C LYS A 46 -14.69 9.42 -0.71
N SER A 47 -15.19 8.43 -1.46
CA SER A 47 -16.22 7.48 -0.99
C SER A 47 -15.81 6.01 -1.06
N PHE A 48 -14.67 5.69 -1.70
CA PHE A 48 -14.11 4.35 -1.69
C PHE A 48 -12.60 4.40 -1.91
N MET A 49 -11.89 3.48 -1.28
CA MET A 49 -10.44 3.41 -1.37
C MET A 49 -10.03 2.47 -2.51
N LEU A 50 -9.27 3.00 -3.46
CA LEU A 50 -8.55 2.15 -4.42
C LEU A 50 -7.14 1.90 -3.87
N PRO A 51 -6.70 0.63 -3.77
CA PRO A 51 -5.31 0.32 -3.42
C PRO A 51 -4.35 1.01 -4.40
N LEU A 52 -3.20 1.48 -3.91
CA LEU A 52 -2.20 2.30 -4.62
C LEU A 52 -2.63 3.74 -5.01
N MET A 53 -3.90 4.13 -4.93
CA MET A 53 -4.38 5.46 -5.36
C MET A 53 -4.93 6.30 -4.20
N GLN A 54 -4.24 6.26 -3.05
CA GLN A 54 -4.64 6.97 -1.82
C GLN A 54 -3.85 8.25 -1.56
N LEU A 55 -2.84 8.54 -2.39
CA LEU A 55 -2.01 9.74 -2.21
C LEU A 55 -2.87 11.00 -2.41
N PRO A 56 -2.72 12.03 -1.56
CA PRO A 56 -3.46 13.28 -1.66
C PRO A 56 -2.87 14.15 -2.77
N VAL A 57 -2.98 13.69 -4.02
CA VAL A 57 -2.41 14.35 -5.19
C VAL A 57 -3.08 15.72 -5.40
N PRO A 58 -2.31 16.81 -5.55
CA PRO A 58 -2.85 18.14 -5.83
C PRO A 58 -3.67 18.20 -7.13
N GLU A 59 -4.51 19.22 -7.27
CA GLU A 59 -5.26 19.42 -8.52
C GLU A 59 -4.35 19.94 -9.64
N ASN A 60 -4.35 19.26 -10.79
CA ASN A 60 -3.69 19.76 -12.00
C ASN A 60 -4.66 20.61 -12.86
N PRO A 61 -4.42 21.91 -13.06
CA PRO A 61 -5.29 22.77 -13.86
C PRO A 61 -5.30 22.42 -15.35
N ASN A 62 -4.21 21.83 -15.87
CA ASN A 62 -4.02 21.53 -17.29
C ASN A 62 -3.55 20.08 -17.50
N PRO A 63 -4.41 19.08 -17.25
CA PRO A 63 -4.01 17.69 -17.32
C PRO A 63 -3.79 17.21 -18.76
N GLN A 64 -2.85 16.28 -18.90
CA GLN A 64 -2.51 15.65 -20.18
C GLN A 64 -3.44 14.47 -20.46
N PRO A 65 -3.68 14.14 -21.75
CA PRO A 65 -4.40 12.93 -22.11
C PRO A 65 -3.78 11.68 -21.48
N LEU A 66 -4.59 10.67 -21.12
CA LEU A 66 -4.14 9.41 -20.56
C LEU A 66 -4.58 8.24 -21.43
N THR A 67 -3.65 7.35 -21.74
CA THR A 67 -3.91 6.04 -22.36
C THR A 67 -3.70 4.90 -21.36
N TYR A 68 -4.23 3.71 -21.68
CA TYR A 68 -3.99 2.50 -20.90
C TYR A 68 -2.49 2.18 -20.78
N GLU A 69 -1.76 2.34 -21.89
CA GLU A 69 -0.34 2.06 -21.97
C GLU A 69 0.48 3.02 -21.09
N GLU A 70 0.11 4.31 -21.05
CA GLU A 70 0.73 5.31 -20.17
C GLU A 70 0.43 5.02 -18.70
N PHE A 71 -0.82 4.69 -18.34
CA PHE A 71 -1.15 4.33 -16.96
C PHE A 71 -0.39 3.07 -16.50
N ARG A 72 -0.30 2.06 -17.37
CA ARG A 72 0.49 0.86 -17.12
C ARG A 72 1.97 1.20 -16.93
N ALA A 73 2.53 2.12 -17.71
CA ALA A 73 3.93 2.56 -17.59
C ALA A 73 4.22 3.30 -16.27
N ILE A 74 3.24 4.05 -15.73
CA ILE A 74 3.34 4.64 -14.38
C ILE A 74 3.47 3.54 -13.33
N LEU A 75 2.63 2.50 -13.38
CA LEU A 75 2.69 1.37 -12.45
C LEU A 75 4.01 0.59 -12.55
N VAL A 76 4.54 0.39 -13.76
CA VAL A 76 5.85 -0.26 -13.97
C VAL A 76 6.97 0.57 -13.33
N SER A 77 7.01 1.88 -13.59
CA SER A 77 8.04 2.77 -13.07
C SER A 77 8.03 2.82 -11.53
N PHE A 78 6.83 2.87 -10.95
CA PHE A 78 6.62 2.77 -9.51
C PHE A 78 7.16 1.45 -8.94
N ARG A 79 6.77 0.32 -9.53
CA ARG A 79 7.18 -1.03 -9.11
C ARG A 79 8.70 -1.21 -9.20
N ASP A 80 9.31 -0.82 -10.31
CA ASP A 80 10.75 -0.98 -10.54
C ASP A 80 11.57 -0.13 -9.56
N ARG A 81 11.07 1.05 -9.19
CA ARG A 81 11.72 1.89 -8.19
C ARG A 81 11.62 1.30 -6.78
N LEU A 82 10.48 0.70 -6.42
CA LEU A 82 10.33 -0.04 -5.17
C LEU A 82 11.24 -1.27 -5.10
N GLU A 83 11.43 -2.01 -6.20
CA GLU A 83 12.35 -3.15 -6.23
C GLU A 83 13.78 -2.72 -5.96
N LYS A 84 14.20 -1.59 -6.56
CA LYS A 84 15.50 -0.99 -6.29
C LYS A 84 15.65 -0.63 -4.81
N SER A 85 14.64 0.05 -4.25
CA SER A 85 14.59 0.40 -2.83
C SER A 85 14.74 -0.82 -1.92
N ALA A 86 13.96 -1.87 -2.17
CA ALA A 86 14.00 -3.08 -1.36
C ALA A 86 15.36 -3.78 -1.43
N ALA A 87 15.96 -3.85 -2.62
CA ALA A 87 17.31 -4.40 -2.80
C ALA A 87 18.39 -3.56 -2.09
N THR A 88 18.30 -2.23 -2.15
CA THR A 88 19.24 -1.32 -1.49
C THR A 88 19.13 -1.42 0.03
N LEU A 89 17.91 -1.40 0.59
CA LEU A 89 17.67 -1.59 2.03
C LEU A 89 18.15 -2.97 2.50
N GLY A 90 17.87 -4.03 1.73
CA GLY A 90 18.32 -5.39 2.02
C GLY A 90 19.84 -5.58 1.96
N SER A 91 20.59 -4.63 1.37
CA SER A 91 22.05 -4.64 1.37
C SER A 91 22.70 -4.14 2.67
N VAL A 92 21.92 -3.49 3.56
CA VAL A 92 22.41 -2.95 4.83
C VAL A 92 22.76 -4.09 5.80
N PRO A 93 24.03 -4.22 6.24
CA PRO A 93 24.48 -5.33 7.08
C PRO A 93 23.71 -5.47 8.40
N ALA A 94 23.46 -6.72 8.82
CA ALA A 94 22.67 -7.07 10.02
C ALA A 94 23.10 -6.36 11.32
N ASN A 95 24.39 -6.03 11.43
CA ASN A 95 25.02 -5.42 12.59
C ASN A 95 25.41 -3.95 12.37
N ALA A 96 24.91 -3.31 11.30
CA ALA A 96 25.14 -1.89 11.05
C ALA A 96 24.45 -1.05 12.12
N ASP A 97 25.20 -0.10 12.68
CA ASP A 97 24.69 0.91 13.61
C ASP A 97 24.08 2.06 12.79
N ILE A 98 22.74 2.10 12.75
CA ILE A 98 21.96 3.09 12.01
C ILE A 98 21.19 3.95 13.01
N GLY A 99 21.21 5.26 12.78
CA GLY A 99 20.47 6.19 13.62
C GLY A 99 20.37 7.56 12.97
N MET A 100 19.32 7.76 12.18
CA MET A 100 19.10 8.96 11.39
C MET A 100 17.94 9.77 11.98
N VAL A 101 18.23 10.96 12.48
CA VAL A 101 17.19 11.86 12.97
C VAL A 101 16.60 12.63 11.80
N VAL A 102 15.30 12.46 11.55
CA VAL A 102 14.58 13.15 10.49
C VAL A 102 13.40 13.91 11.08
N ASP A 103 13.28 15.18 10.71
CA ASP A 103 12.14 16.02 11.03
C ASP A 103 11.14 15.98 9.87
N LEU A 104 10.01 15.27 10.07
CA LEU A 104 8.99 15.08 9.05
C LEU A 104 8.22 16.37 8.71
N THR A 105 8.38 17.44 9.49
CA THR A 105 7.86 18.76 9.12
C THR A 105 8.69 19.46 8.05
N ARG A 106 9.91 18.97 7.80
CA ARG A 106 10.88 19.54 6.85
C ARG A 106 11.19 18.61 5.68
N ALA A 107 10.49 17.50 5.60
CA ALA A 107 10.59 16.51 4.52
C ALA A 107 9.19 16.24 3.95
N GLY A 108 9.13 15.80 2.71
CA GLY A 108 7.88 15.54 2.00
C GLY A 108 8.12 14.81 0.69
N ILE A 109 7.03 14.63 -0.06
CA ILE A 109 6.99 13.95 -1.36
C ILE A 109 6.57 14.99 -2.38
N ASP A 110 7.33 15.20 -3.44
CA ASP A 110 6.92 16.06 -4.55
C ASP A 110 5.76 15.37 -5.31
N LEU A 111 4.52 15.71 -4.95
CA LEU A 111 3.32 15.03 -5.46
C LEU A 111 2.93 15.57 -6.84
N ASN A 112 3.34 16.79 -7.17
CA ASN A 112 2.97 17.48 -8.39
C ASN A 112 4.09 17.52 -9.46
N GLU A 113 5.29 17.02 -9.14
CA GLU A 113 6.53 17.03 -9.94
C GLU A 113 7.06 18.45 -10.28
N ASP A 114 6.83 19.45 -9.42
CA ASP A 114 7.31 20.82 -9.64
C ASP A 114 8.73 21.08 -9.12
N GLY A 115 9.32 20.11 -8.40
CA GLY A 115 10.67 20.16 -7.85
C GLY A 115 10.78 20.91 -6.53
N ALA A 116 9.67 21.33 -5.93
CA ALA A 116 9.57 21.88 -4.59
C ALA A 116 8.71 20.96 -3.70
N ILE A 117 8.85 21.10 -2.38
CA ILE A 117 7.95 20.48 -1.42
C ILE A 117 7.09 21.58 -0.82
N ALA A 118 5.84 21.66 -1.24
CA ALA A 118 4.87 22.57 -0.66
C ALA A 118 4.45 22.11 0.76
N PRO A 119 3.88 22.99 1.61
CA PRO A 119 3.46 22.61 2.96
C PRO A 119 2.46 21.44 3.01
N ASP A 120 1.58 21.33 2.03
CA ASP A 120 0.60 20.25 1.86
C ASP A 120 1.22 18.94 1.31
N GLU A 121 2.43 19.02 0.78
CA GLU A 121 3.26 17.88 0.33
C GLU A 121 4.24 17.39 1.41
N SER A 122 4.25 18.04 2.57
CA SER A 122 5.03 17.56 3.73
C SER A 122 4.51 16.21 4.22
N PHE A 123 5.41 15.37 4.75
CA PHE A 123 5.00 14.10 5.34
C PHE A 123 3.95 14.31 6.43
N ALA A 124 4.08 15.35 7.25
CA ALA A 124 3.08 15.71 8.25
C ALA A 124 1.68 15.93 7.65
N ALA A 125 1.56 16.68 6.55
CA ALA A 125 0.29 16.95 5.89
C ALA A 125 -0.30 15.71 5.20
N ILE A 126 0.55 14.92 4.53
CA ILE A 126 0.15 13.66 3.89
C ILE A 126 -0.40 12.68 4.93
N MET A 127 0.31 12.49 6.04
CA MET A 127 -0.12 11.59 7.11
C MET A 127 -1.40 12.06 7.80
N ALA A 128 -1.57 13.37 8.01
CA ALA A 128 -2.81 13.94 8.54
C ALA A 128 -4.02 13.65 7.63
N SER A 129 -3.81 13.71 6.31
CA SER A 129 -4.84 13.40 5.30
C SER A 129 -5.21 11.92 5.30
N LEU A 130 -4.21 11.03 5.36
CA LEU A 130 -4.39 9.58 5.39
C LEU A 130 -5.04 9.09 6.70
N ALA A 131 -4.75 9.74 7.83
CA ALA A 131 -5.34 9.41 9.13
C ALA A 131 -6.81 9.89 9.30
N HIS A 132 -7.47 10.32 8.22
CA HIS A 132 -8.82 10.88 8.19
C HIS A 132 -9.07 11.97 9.25
N GLY A 133 -8.06 12.80 9.53
CA GLY A 133 -8.18 13.92 10.46
C GLY A 133 -8.16 13.54 11.96
N SER A 134 -7.68 12.35 12.31
CA SER A 134 -7.51 11.92 13.72
C SER A 134 -6.29 12.51 14.44
N ILE A 135 -5.49 13.35 13.77
CA ILE A 135 -4.41 14.09 14.43
C ILE A 135 -5.03 15.25 15.22
N ASP A 136 -5.10 15.10 16.54
CA ASP A 136 -5.48 16.16 17.45
C ASP A 136 -4.39 17.25 17.45
N THR A 137 -4.62 18.32 16.69
CA THR A 137 -3.72 19.48 16.60
C THR A 137 -3.88 20.44 17.79
N SER A 138 -4.75 20.13 18.78
CA SER A 138 -5.07 21.01 19.90
C SER A 138 -4.14 20.86 21.12
N ALA A 139 -3.44 19.73 21.24
CA ALA A 139 -2.29 19.59 22.13
C ALA A 139 -1.04 20.17 21.42
N ALA A 140 -0.09 20.73 22.17
CA ALA A 140 1.16 21.27 21.61
C ALA A 140 1.69 20.33 20.53
N ALA A 141 1.74 20.81 19.27
CA ALA A 141 1.95 19.95 18.10
C ALA A 141 3.10 18.98 18.38
N PRO A 142 2.86 17.66 18.40
CA PRO A 142 3.89 16.70 18.77
C PRO A 142 5.08 16.90 17.84
N SER A 143 6.30 16.85 18.39
CA SER A 143 7.50 16.92 17.55
C SER A 143 7.50 15.71 16.62
N LEU A 144 7.27 15.93 15.32
CA LEU A 144 7.33 14.87 14.28
C LEU A 144 8.78 14.59 13.86
N THR A 145 9.68 14.60 14.84
CA THR A 145 11.09 14.28 14.67
C THR A 145 11.31 12.88 15.19
N PHE A 146 11.65 11.96 14.30
CA PHE A 146 11.89 10.56 14.60
C PHE A 146 13.36 10.21 14.40
N ARG A 147 13.88 9.27 15.18
CA ARG A 147 15.19 8.68 14.97
C ARG A 147 14.99 7.33 14.30
N PHE A 148 15.22 7.31 13.00
CA PHE A 148 15.11 6.10 12.20
C PHE A 148 16.31 5.20 12.41
N ASP A 149 16.06 3.95 12.76
CA ASP A 149 17.07 2.97 13.09
C ASP A 149 17.13 1.82 12.05
N ARG A 150 17.75 0.69 12.40
CA ARG A 150 17.78 -0.46 11.49
C ARG A 150 16.40 -1.12 11.35
N ALA A 151 15.66 -1.28 12.43
CA ALA A 151 14.35 -1.95 12.42
C ALA A 151 13.42 -1.23 11.44
N ASP A 152 13.42 0.10 11.48
CA ASP A 152 12.64 0.93 10.56
C ASP A 152 12.99 0.72 9.07
N GLY A 153 14.25 0.39 8.77
CA GLY A 153 14.67 0.04 7.41
C GLY A 153 14.14 -1.32 6.94
N VAL A 154 14.09 -2.30 7.85
CA VAL A 154 13.50 -3.62 7.58
C VAL A 154 12.00 -3.50 7.39
N TRP A 155 11.34 -2.67 8.20
CA TRP A 155 9.94 -2.31 8.04
C TRP A 155 9.66 -1.66 6.68
N LEU A 156 10.46 -0.65 6.29
CA LEU A 156 10.29 0.05 5.03
C LEU A 156 10.54 -0.88 3.82
N GLN A 157 11.50 -1.80 3.95
CA GLN A 157 11.72 -2.86 2.97
C GLN A 157 10.47 -3.76 2.85
N GLY A 158 9.88 -4.18 3.97
CA GLY A 158 8.64 -4.96 3.99
C GLY A 158 7.47 -4.21 3.32
N TYR A 159 7.35 -2.91 3.57
CA TYR A 159 6.34 -2.07 2.94
C TYR A 159 6.54 -1.95 1.44
N ALA A 160 7.79 -1.88 0.97
CA ALA A 160 8.11 -1.92 -0.45
C ALA A 160 7.67 -3.24 -1.10
N GLU A 161 7.92 -4.39 -0.45
CA GLU A 161 7.45 -5.70 -0.89
C GLU A 161 5.91 -5.76 -0.99
N PHE A 162 5.20 -5.23 0.01
CA PHE A 162 3.74 -5.15 -0.02
C PHE A 162 3.21 -4.33 -1.21
N LEU A 163 3.78 -3.16 -1.46
CA LEU A 163 3.40 -2.30 -2.58
C LEU A 163 3.76 -2.92 -3.94
N MET A 164 4.91 -3.60 -4.04
CA MET A 164 5.28 -4.37 -5.23
C MET A 164 4.28 -5.48 -5.51
N ALA A 165 3.81 -6.20 -4.49
CA ALA A 165 2.81 -7.25 -4.65
C ALA A 165 1.50 -6.72 -5.27
N GLN A 166 1.07 -5.53 -4.86
CA GLN A 166 -0.10 -4.87 -5.43
C GLN A 166 0.15 -4.43 -6.88
N ALA A 167 1.29 -3.80 -7.15
CA ALA A 167 1.63 -3.36 -8.50
C ALA A 167 1.74 -4.56 -9.47
N ASP A 168 2.40 -5.64 -9.05
CA ASP A 168 2.51 -6.87 -9.85
C ASP A 168 1.18 -7.59 -10.02
N PHE A 169 0.26 -7.51 -9.04
CA PHE A 169 -1.11 -7.99 -9.24
C PHE A 169 -1.82 -7.22 -10.36
N TRP A 170 -1.76 -5.88 -10.38
CA TRP A 170 -2.34 -5.08 -11.45
C TRP A 170 -1.69 -5.37 -12.79
N LEU A 171 -0.35 -5.33 -12.82
CA LEU A 171 0.43 -5.54 -14.03
C LEU A 171 0.27 -6.96 -14.60
N ALA A 172 -0.05 -7.97 -13.78
CA ALA A 172 -0.33 -9.31 -14.29
C ALA A 172 -1.52 -9.38 -15.25
N HIS A 173 -2.41 -8.38 -15.23
CA HIS A 173 -3.66 -8.41 -15.96
C HIS A 173 -3.80 -7.29 -17.02
N ASP A 174 -4.64 -7.56 -18.01
CA ASP A 174 -5.18 -6.56 -18.92
C ASP A 174 -6.42 -5.92 -18.29
N PHE A 175 -6.27 -4.68 -17.83
CA PHE A 175 -7.33 -3.87 -17.28
C PHE A 175 -7.70 -2.69 -18.20
N LYS A 176 -7.39 -2.79 -19.50
CA LYS A 176 -7.69 -1.76 -20.50
C LYS A 176 -9.17 -1.42 -20.56
N ALA A 177 -10.04 -2.43 -20.55
CA ALA A 177 -11.48 -2.22 -20.59
C ALA A 177 -11.97 -1.36 -19.42
N MET A 178 -11.36 -1.51 -18.24
CA MET A 178 -11.67 -0.68 -17.07
C MET A 178 -11.15 0.75 -17.22
N VAL A 179 -9.94 0.94 -17.76
CA VAL A 179 -9.42 2.30 -18.03
C VAL A 179 -10.32 3.01 -19.04
N ASP A 180 -10.57 2.38 -20.18
CA ASP A 180 -11.34 2.97 -21.27
C ASP A 180 -12.80 3.23 -20.88
N GLY A 181 -13.36 2.35 -20.03
CA GLY A 181 -14.78 2.35 -19.67
C GLY A 181 -15.15 3.01 -18.34
N SER A 182 -14.19 3.31 -17.46
CA SER A 182 -14.50 3.85 -16.12
C SER A 182 -13.48 4.83 -15.56
N PHE A 183 -12.25 4.92 -16.06
CA PHE A 183 -11.27 5.82 -15.46
C PHE A 183 -11.56 7.30 -15.69
N HIS A 184 -12.52 7.67 -16.54
CA HIS A 184 -13.00 9.06 -16.65
C HIS A 184 -13.55 9.60 -15.32
N MET A 185 -13.97 8.72 -14.41
CA MET A 185 -14.39 9.12 -13.05
C MET A 185 -13.21 9.52 -12.16
N LEU A 186 -12.02 8.97 -12.41
CA LEU A 186 -10.78 9.22 -11.66
C LEU A 186 -9.90 10.27 -12.34
N PHE A 187 -10.01 10.40 -13.65
CA PHE A 187 -9.25 11.31 -14.50
C PHE A 187 -10.21 12.14 -15.37
N PRO A 188 -11.00 13.05 -14.75
CA PRO A 188 -12.09 13.80 -15.40
C PRO A 188 -11.72 14.57 -16.67
N ARG A 189 -10.43 14.87 -16.85
CA ARG A 189 -9.93 15.77 -17.88
C ARG A 189 -8.81 15.15 -18.72
N ALA A 190 -8.62 13.82 -18.64
CA ALA A 190 -7.56 13.10 -19.35
C ALA A 190 -7.95 12.58 -20.75
N LYS A 191 -9.05 13.07 -21.32
CA LYS A 191 -9.56 12.70 -22.66
C LYS A 191 -9.75 11.19 -22.85
N LEU A 192 -10.20 10.51 -21.80
CA LEU A 192 -10.52 9.09 -21.86
C LEU A 192 -11.75 8.82 -22.74
N PRO A 193 -11.89 7.62 -23.33
CA PRO A 193 -12.87 7.34 -24.40
C PRO A 193 -14.32 7.72 -24.08
N LEU A 194 -14.77 7.54 -22.83
CA LEU A 194 -16.14 7.83 -22.42
C LEU A 194 -16.32 9.20 -21.76
N GLN A 195 -15.24 9.97 -21.58
CA GLN A 195 -15.25 11.21 -20.81
C GLN A 195 -16.25 12.25 -21.36
N ASP A 196 -16.30 12.42 -22.70
CA ASP A 196 -17.20 13.38 -23.34
C ASP A 196 -18.65 12.88 -23.44
N ALA A 197 -18.86 11.56 -23.34
CA ALA A 197 -20.18 10.94 -23.40
C ALA A 197 -20.85 10.82 -22.03
N LEU A 198 -20.06 10.65 -20.97
CA LEU A 198 -20.51 10.44 -19.59
C LEU A 198 -20.18 11.65 -18.70
N VAL A 199 -20.57 12.85 -19.15
CA VAL A 199 -20.39 14.09 -18.40
C VAL A 199 -21.45 14.20 -17.29
N PRO A 200 -21.07 14.41 -16.01
CA PRO A 200 -22.05 14.58 -14.93
C PRO A 200 -22.93 15.81 -15.14
N LEU A 201 -24.25 15.63 -15.03
CA LEU A 201 -25.23 16.70 -15.24
C LEU A 201 -25.34 17.69 -14.06
N ASP A 202 -24.84 17.33 -12.88
CA ASP A 202 -24.94 18.09 -11.63
C ASP A 202 -23.79 19.09 -11.43
N GLY A 203 -22.86 19.21 -12.39
CA GLY A 203 -21.86 20.28 -12.43
C GLY A 203 -20.77 20.19 -11.35
N GLY A 204 -20.64 19.07 -10.63
CA GLY A 204 -19.60 18.89 -9.62
C GLY A 204 -19.08 17.45 -9.56
N MET A 205 -17.78 17.26 -9.81
CA MET A 205 -17.10 15.97 -9.65
C MET A 205 -16.82 15.60 -8.17
N SER A 206 -16.84 16.59 -7.27
CA SER A 206 -16.58 16.37 -5.83
C SER A 206 -17.84 15.95 -5.07
N GLY A 207 -17.84 14.78 -4.43
CA GLY A 207 -18.99 14.26 -3.66
C GLY A 207 -18.96 12.76 -3.39
N ASN A 208 -19.98 12.25 -2.69
CA ASN A 208 -20.17 10.82 -2.42
C ASN A 208 -20.63 10.08 -3.70
N MET A 209 -20.13 8.87 -3.98
CA MET A 209 -20.54 8.05 -5.14
C MET A 209 -22.03 7.72 -5.19
N PHE A 210 -22.70 7.70 -4.03
CA PHE A 210 -24.14 7.49 -3.92
C PHE A 210 -24.94 8.81 -3.96
N ALA A 211 -24.27 9.95 -4.18
CA ALA A 211 -24.93 11.25 -4.21
C ALA A 211 -25.77 11.48 -5.47
N SER A 212 -25.49 10.75 -6.56
CA SER A 212 -26.27 10.84 -7.79
C SER A 212 -26.34 9.51 -8.55
N GLU A 213 -27.43 9.33 -9.31
CA GLU A 213 -27.67 8.14 -10.13
C GLU A 213 -26.54 7.90 -11.15
N TRP A 214 -25.95 8.99 -11.66
CA TRP A 214 -24.82 8.96 -12.59
C TRP A 214 -23.58 8.33 -11.96
N ARG A 215 -23.16 8.82 -10.78
CA ARG A 215 -21.98 8.31 -10.08
C ARG A 215 -22.14 6.87 -9.64
N PHE A 216 -23.37 6.48 -9.29
CA PHE A 216 -23.67 5.09 -8.98
C PHE A 216 -23.55 4.20 -10.23
N ALA A 217 -23.99 4.66 -11.40
CA ALA A 217 -23.82 3.94 -12.66
C ALA A 217 -22.35 3.80 -13.09
N ASP A 218 -21.55 4.87 -12.95
CA ASP A 218 -20.10 4.80 -13.20
C ASP A 218 -19.41 3.82 -12.24
N PHE A 219 -19.79 3.80 -10.97
CA PHE A 219 -19.25 2.84 -10.02
C PHE A 219 -19.64 1.40 -10.33
N ILE A 220 -20.90 1.15 -10.73
CA ILE A 220 -21.31 -0.18 -11.21
C ILE A 220 -20.45 -0.58 -12.41
N SER A 221 -20.20 0.34 -13.34
CA SER A 221 -19.36 0.09 -14.51
C SER A 221 -17.93 -0.25 -14.11
N LEU A 222 -17.35 0.52 -13.17
CA LEU A 222 -16.01 0.26 -12.62
C LEU A 222 -15.93 -1.16 -12.05
N VAL A 223 -16.83 -1.52 -11.14
CA VAL A 223 -16.86 -2.84 -10.50
C VAL A 223 -17.07 -3.96 -11.53
N HIS A 224 -17.96 -3.75 -12.50
CA HIS A 224 -18.26 -4.73 -13.54
C HIS A 224 -17.08 -4.94 -14.51
N LEU A 225 -16.26 -3.91 -14.72
CA LEU A 225 -15.07 -3.96 -15.57
C LEU A 225 -13.83 -4.46 -14.84
N VAL A 226 -13.92 -4.78 -13.54
CA VAL A 226 -12.93 -5.62 -12.84
C VAL A 226 -13.12 -7.09 -13.24
N ASN A 227 -12.94 -7.35 -14.54
CA ASN A 227 -12.90 -8.66 -15.18
C ASN A 227 -11.69 -8.67 -16.12
N TRP A 228 -10.52 -8.95 -15.54
CA TRP A 228 -9.25 -8.73 -16.18
C TRP A 228 -8.63 -10.05 -16.67
N PRO A 229 -8.41 -10.20 -17.98
CA PRO A 229 -7.59 -11.28 -18.53
C PRO A 229 -6.17 -11.25 -17.97
N VAL A 230 -5.56 -12.42 -17.77
CA VAL A 230 -4.15 -12.51 -17.36
C VAL A 230 -3.26 -12.37 -18.60
N ILE A 231 -2.29 -11.46 -18.57
CA ILE A 231 -1.33 -11.21 -19.65
C ILE A 231 0.12 -11.41 -19.25
N GLU A 232 0.46 -11.26 -17.96
CA GLU A 232 1.80 -11.45 -17.40
C GLU A 232 1.71 -12.36 -16.16
N PRO A 233 1.43 -13.67 -16.35
CA PRO A 233 1.14 -14.60 -15.25
C PRO A 233 2.28 -14.75 -14.23
N GLU A 234 3.52 -14.56 -14.65
CA GLU A 234 4.69 -14.56 -13.78
C GLU A 234 4.63 -13.47 -12.69
N ARG A 235 3.96 -12.34 -12.96
CA ARG A 235 3.75 -11.29 -11.96
C ARG A 235 2.79 -11.69 -10.86
N ARG A 236 1.85 -12.61 -11.12
CA ARG A 236 1.01 -13.20 -10.04
C ARG A 236 1.85 -14.02 -9.08
N GLN A 237 2.79 -14.80 -9.62
CA GLN A 237 3.73 -15.56 -8.81
C GLN A 237 4.69 -14.62 -8.06
N ALA A 238 5.13 -13.52 -8.69
CA ALA A 238 5.93 -12.49 -8.05
C ALA A 238 5.19 -11.84 -6.89
N ALA A 239 3.93 -11.44 -7.08
CA ALA A 239 3.10 -10.85 -6.04
C ALA A 239 3.00 -11.75 -4.80
N ARG A 240 2.83 -13.07 -4.98
CA ARG A 240 2.85 -14.02 -3.86
C ARG A 240 4.20 -14.06 -3.15
N ARG A 241 5.31 -14.06 -3.90
CA ARG A 241 6.67 -14.05 -3.31
C ARG A 241 6.92 -12.76 -2.52
N HIS A 242 6.51 -11.61 -3.06
CA HIS A 242 6.60 -10.33 -2.39
C HIS A 242 5.80 -10.32 -1.07
N LEU A 243 4.57 -10.87 -1.05
CA LEU A 243 3.79 -11.00 0.19
C LEU A 243 4.45 -11.93 1.23
N LEU A 244 5.08 -13.04 0.80
CA LEU A 244 5.83 -13.92 1.69
C LEU A 244 7.08 -13.24 2.24
N GLU A 245 7.77 -12.45 1.41
CA GLU A 245 8.95 -11.70 1.83
C GLU A 245 8.60 -10.58 2.80
N MET A 246 7.49 -9.87 2.58
CA MET A 246 6.91 -8.92 3.54
C MET A 246 6.68 -9.57 4.91
N ILE A 247 6.09 -10.78 4.94
CA ILE A 247 5.89 -11.53 6.21
C ILE A 247 7.23 -11.84 6.87
N ARG A 248 8.22 -12.32 6.11
CA ARG A 248 9.56 -12.62 6.62
C ARG A 248 10.23 -11.38 7.23
N LEU A 249 10.14 -10.24 6.53
CA LEU A 249 10.67 -8.95 6.95
C LEU A 249 9.94 -8.42 8.18
N SER A 250 8.61 -8.50 8.26
CA SER A 250 7.85 -8.10 9.44
C SER A 250 8.28 -8.90 10.69
N ARG A 251 8.57 -10.21 10.55
CA ARG A 251 9.14 -10.99 11.68
C ARG A 251 10.55 -10.56 12.06
N GLU A 252 11.38 -10.18 11.10
CA GLU A 252 12.73 -9.67 11.34
C GLU A 252 12.68 -8.31 12.04
N ASP A 253 11.78 -7.43 11.60
CA ASP A 253 11.48 -6.13 12.18
C ASP A 253 11.04 -6.27 13.63
N TRP A 254 10.00 -7.05 13.92
CA TRP A 254 9.55 -7.29 15.30
C TRP A 254 10.62 -7.91 16.20
N LYS A 255 11.54 -8.72 15.64
CA LYS A 255 12.66 -9.25 16.40
C LYS A 255 13.66 -8.14 16.77
N ALA A 256 13.87 -7.16 15.90
CA ALA A 256 14.70 -5.99 16.17
C ALA A 256 14.03 -5.06 17.20
N ILE A 257 12.76 -4.71 16.98
CA ILE A 257 11.94 -3.87 17.89
C ILE A 257 11.93 -4.45 19.31
N LEU A 258 11.74 -5.77 19.46
CA LEU A 258 11.72 -6.40 20.80
C LEU A 258 13.10 -6.48 21.47
N ALA A 259 14.19 -6.28 20.72
CA ALA A 259 15.54 -6.27 21.26
C ALA A 259 16.01 -4.87 21.68
N GLU A 260 15.32 -3.81 21.23
CA GLU A 260 15.61 -2.43 21.58
C GLU A 260 15.41 -2.17 23.07
N VAL A 261 16.28 -1.32 23.62
CA VAL A 261 16.28 -0.95 25.04
C VAL A 261 16.06 0.53 25.27
N ASP A 262 16.25 1.35 24.23
CA ASP A 262 15.99 2.78 24.26
C ASP A 262 14.57 3.12 23.76
N ASN A 263 14.24 4.41 23.84
CA ASN A 263 12.96 4.97 23.45
C ASN A 263 13.20 6.38 22.86
N ASP A 264 14.29 6.53 22.08
CA ASP A 264 14.72 7.83 21.56
C ASP A 264 13.97 8.14 20.27
N ARG A 265 12.76 8.70 20.38
CA ARG A 265 11.95 9.18 19.24
C ARG A 265 11.66 8.07 18.22
N GLU A 266 11.17 6.95 18.73
CA GLU A 266 10.87 5.74 17.93
C GLU A 266 9.79 5.99 16.88
N TRP A 267 10.07 5.55 15.65
CA TRP A 267 9.08 5.48 14.58
C TRP A 267 8.12 4.29 14.80
N LEU A 268 8.67 3.12 15.16
CA LEU A 268 7.94 1.88 15.45
C LEU A 268 8.11 1.49 16.93
N PRO A 269 7.31 2.04 17.85
CA PRO A 269 7.44 1.71 19.27
C PRO A 269 7.05 0.26 19.54
N GLY A 270 7.94 -0.48 20.20
CA GLY A 270 7.70 -1.77 20.82
C GLY A 270 7.05 -1.68 22.20
N PRO A 271 6.66 -2.83 22.78
CA PRO A 271 5.88 -2.88 24.02
C PRO A 271 6.60 -2.36 25.27
N GLN A 272 7.92 -2.27 25.23
CA GLN A 272 8.74 -1.68 26.28
C GLN A 272 8.79 -0.14 26.20
N GLN A 273 8.57 0.42 25.01
CA GLN A 273 8.58 1.85 24.73
C GLN A 273 7.18 2.43 25.02
N LYS A 274 7.01 3.03 26.20
CA LYS A 274 5.70 3.56 26.63
C LYS A 274 5.34 4.86 25.91
N GLY A 275 4.10 4.93 25.44
CA GLY A 275 3.48 6.15 24.90
C GLY A 275 2.77 5.87 23.59
N ALA A 276 1.60 6.50 23.39
CA ALA A 276 0.89 6.39 22.12
C ALA A 276 1.74 7.00 21.00
N ASN A 277 1.87 6.30 19.87
CA ASN A 277 2.54 6.82 18.70
C ASN A 277 1.88 8.15 18.28
N PRO A 278 2.63 9.25 18.09
CA PRO A 278 2.05 10.57 17.83
C PRO A 278 1.22 10.69 16.55
N LEU A 279 1.43 9.80 15.57
CA LEU A 279 0.75 9.81 14.28
C LEU A 279 -0.47 8.90 14.25
N THR A 280 -0.38 7.72 14.86
CA THR A 280 -1.45 6.70 14.79
C THR A 280 -2.29 6.61 16.06
N GLY A 281 -1.81 7.19 17.17
CA GLY A 281 -2.40 7.03 18.50
C GLY A 281 -2.31 5.59 19.03
N LEU A 282 -1.59 4.69 18.35
CA LEU A 282 -1.46 3.29 18.75
C LEU A 282 -0.56 3.18 19.99
N ASP A 283 -1.03 2.43 20.98
CA ASP A 283 -0.24 1.96 22.11
C ASP A 283 0.00 0.45 21.91
N VAL A 284 1.25 0.05 21.78
CA VAL A 284 1.64 -1.32 21.41
C VAL A 284 1.92 -2.09 22.70
N GLY A 285 1.12 -3.12 23.00
CA GLY A 285 1.35 -4.03 24.11
C GLY A 285 1.88 -5.40 23.67
N GLN A 286 2.39 -6.18 24.62
CA GLN A 286 2.92 -7.52 24.36
C GLN A 286 1.86 -8.47 23.77
N GLU A 287 0.60 -8.28 24.15
CA GLU A 287 -0.56 -9.03 23.62
C GLU A 287 -0.76 -8.73 22.12
N GLN A 288 -0.70 -7.46 21.71
CA GLN A 288 -0.79 -7.04 20.31
C GLN A 288 0.36 -7.63 19.48
N VAL A 289 1.59 -7.57 19.98
CA VAL A 289 2.75 -8.18 19.29
C VAL A 289 2.56 -9.69 19.11
N THR A 290 2.10 -10.38 20.16
CA THR A 290 1.85 -11.83 20.10
C THR A 290 0.77 -12.17 19.08
N ALA A 291 -0.35 -11.42 19.09
CA ALA A 291 -1.44 -11.57 18.15
C ALA A 291 -1.02 -11.26 16.71
N TRP A 292 -0.17 -10.26 16.52
CA TRP A 292 0.40 -9.93 15.22
C TRP A 292 1.28 -11.06 14.66
N LEU A 293 2.22 -11.58 15.44
CA LEU A 293 3.08 -12.70 15.02
C LEU A 293 2.28 -13.97 14.71
N ALA A 294 1.17 -14.20 15.41
CA ALA A 294 0.21 -15.25 15.08
C ALA A 294 -0.51 -14.98 13.75
N THR A 295 -0.90 -13.72 13.50
CA THR A 295 -1.51 -13.28 12.22
C THR A 295 -0.56 -13.47 11.05
N LEU A 296 0.71 -13.10 11.19
CA LEU A 296 1.75 -13.35 10.18
C LEU A 296 1.87 -14.85 9.84
N THR A 297 1.78 -15.72 10.84
CA THR A 297 1.81 -17.18 10.66
C THR A 297 0.60 -17.68 9.89
N MET A 298 -0.59 -17.16 10.21
CA MET A 298 -1.81 -17.48 9.49
C MET A 298 -1.77 -17.01 8.03
N ALA A 299 -1.29 -15.79 7.79
CA ALA A 299 -1.13 -15.23 6.45
C ALA A 299 -0.14 -16.03 5.61
N GLU A 300 0.99 -16.44 6.21
CA GLU A 300 1.98 -17.32 5.59
C GLU A 300 1.38 -18.69 5.23
N ASP A 301 0.62 -19.30 6.15
CA ASP A 301 -0.06 -20.58 5.94
C ASP A 301 -1.11 -20.50 4.80
N LEU A 302 -1.82 -19.38 4.68
CA LEU A 302 -2.73 -19.11 3.56
C LEU A 302 -1.95 -19.03 2.25
N LEU A 303 -0.94 -18.17 2.19
CA LEU A 303 -0.13 -17.97 0.97
C LEU A 303 0.62 -19.24 0.56
N GLU A 304 0.95 -20.12 1.49
CA GLU A 304 1.56 -21.43 1.22
C GLU A 304 0.53 -22.53 0.92
N GLY A 305 -0.77 -22.23 1.00
CA GLY A 305 -1.85 -23.18 0.74
C GLY A 305 -1.95 -24.30 1.79
N ARG A 306 -1.31 -24.12 2.96
CA ARG A 306 -1.41 -25.03 4.11
C ARG A 306 -2.77 -24.90 4.81
N VAL A 307 -3.33 -23.70 4.75
CA VAL A 307 -4.69 -23.38 5.17
C VAL A 307 -5.43 -22.71 4.02
N LEU A 308 -6.74 -22.94 3.94
CA LEU A 308 -7.61 -22.45 2.89
C LEU A 308 -8.45 -21.27 3.38
N LEU A 309 -8.60 -20.25 2.53
CA LEU A 309 -9.46 -19.10 2.80
C LEU A 309 -10.94 -19.50 2.66
N PRO A 310 -11.81 -19.25 3.66
CA PRO A 310 -13.23 -19.59 3.56
C PRO A 310 -13.94 -18.75 2.51
N HIS A 311 -15.00 -19.30 1.92
CA HIS A 311 -15.92 -18.57 1.06
C HIS A 311 -17.36 -18.75 1.55
N PHE A 312 -18.06 -17.66 1.85
CA PHE A 312 -19.37 -17.69 2.54
C PHE A 312 -20.46 -18.51 1.83
N ARG A 313 -20.38 -18.68 0.51
CA ARG A 313 -21.34 -19.50 -0.27
C ARG A 313 -20.96 -20.98 -0.43
N ILE A 314 -19.79 -21.39 0.05
CA ILE A 314 -19.21 -22.70 -0.28
C ILE A 314 -18.91 -23.45 1.00
N ALA A 315 -19.70 -24.50 1.26
CA ALA A 315 -19.52 -25.36 2.42
C ALA A 315 -18.51 -26.48 2.12
N GLY A 316 -17.67 -26.80 3.10
CA GLY A 316 -16.76 -27.97 3.07
C GLY A 316 -15.55 -27.85 2.14
N LYS A 317 -15.35 -26.69 1.50
CA LYS A 317 -14.14 -26.37 0.71
C LYS A 317 -13.72 -24.93 0.98
N GLY A 318 -12.42 -24.67 0.87
CA GLY A 318 -11.85 -23.33 0.93
C GLY A 318 -11.00 -23.02 -0.30
N ILE A 319 -10.62 -21.75 -0.45
CA ILE A 319 -9.82 -21.24 -1.55
C ILE A 319 -8.34 -21.46 -1.22
N ASN A 320 -7.61 -22.16 -2.08
CA ASN A 320 -6.17 -22.32 -1.98
C ASN A 320 -5.48 -21.07 -2.55
N MET A 321 -4.95 -20.21 -1.67
CA MET A 321 -4.33 -18.94 -2.10
C MET A 321 -2.99 -19.14 -2.81
N LYS A 322 -2.26 -20.22 -2.51
CA LYS A 322 -1.07 -20.59 -3.30
C LYS A 322 -1.45 -20.82 -4.76
N ARG A 323 -2.47 -21.64 -5.03
CA ARG A 323 -2.94 -21.89 -6.40
C ARG A 323 -3.59 -20.67 -7.03
N PHE A 324 -4.29 -19.84 -6.25
CA PHE A 324 -4.81 -18.55 -6.75
C PHE A 324 -3.70 -17.77 -7.44
N PHE A 325 -2.57 -17.55 -6.78
CA PHE A 325 -1.43 -16.83 -7.37
C PHE A 325 -0.61 -17.64 -8.37
N ASP A 326 -0.34 -18.92 -8.11
CA ASP A 326 0.58 -19.73 -8.93
C ASP A 326 -0.05 -20.24 -10.23
N GLU A 327 -1.37 -20.39 -10.27
CA GLU A 327 -2.14 -20.89 -11.42
C GLU A 327 -3.14 -19.83 -11.94
N PRO A 328 -2.68 -18.63 -12.34
CA PRO A 328 -3.55 -17.49 -12.55
C PRO A 328 -4.59 -17.75 -13.66
N LYS A 329 -5.86 -17.52 -13.33
CA LYS A 329 -7.00 -17.45 -14.23
C LYS A 329 -7.45 -16.00 -14.37
N PRO A 330 -8.24 -15.64 -15.40
CA PRO A 330 -8.85 -14.31 -15.50
C PRO A 330 -9.48 -13.89 -14.16
N PHE A 331 -9.16 -12.70 -13.71
CA PHE A 331 -9.63 -12.18 -12.42
C PHE A 331 -10.91 -11.40 -12.63
N ASP A 332 -12.02 -11.97 -12.19
CA ASP A 332 -13.32 -11.30 -12.17
C ASP A 332 -13.75 -11.07 -10.72
N LEU A 333 -13.82 -9.81 -10.30
CA LEU A 333 -14.14 -9.43 -8.92
C LEU A 333 -15.55 -9.90 -8.52
N VAL A 334 -16.54 -9.68 -9.39
CA VAL A 334 -17.93 -10.04 -9.12
C VAL A 334 -18.08 -11.55 -9.04
N LEU A 335 -17.47 -12.29 -9.95
CA LEU A 335 -17.49 -13.75 -9.94
C LEU A 335 -16.62 -14.33 -8.82
N SER A 336 -15.57 -13.65 -8.39
CA SER A 336 -14.77 -14.07 -7.23
C SER A 336 -15.55 -13.95 -5.94
N ILE A 337 -16.26 -12.82 -5.73
CA ILE A 337 -17.13 -12.61 -4.56
C ILE A 337 -18.35 -13.54 -4.61
N THR A 338 -18.93 -13.75 -5.78
CA THR A 338 -20.12 -14.59 -5.90
C THR A 338 -19.81 -16.08 -5.98
N GLY A 339 -18.54 -16.48 -6.17
CA GLY A 339 -18.07 -17.87 -6.11
C GLY A 339 -17.56 -18.47 -7.44
N PRO A 340 -18.18 -18.27 -8.62
CA PRO A 340 -17.72 -18.92 -9.85
C PRO A 340 -16.25 -18.64 -10.22
N GLY A 341 -15.77 -17.43 -9.97
CA GLY A 341 -14.40 -17.00 -10.29
C GLY A 341 -13.33 -17.67 -9.43
N ILE A 342 -13.69 -18.10 -8.21
CA ILE A 342 -12.77 -18.82 -7.31
C ILE A 342 -12.88 -20.34 -7.40
N ALA A 343 -13.85 -20.86 -8.17
CA ALA A 343 -14.09 -22.28 -8.30
C ALA A 343 -12.85 -23.12 -8.69
N PRO A 344 -11.94 -22.64 -9.58
CA PRO A 344 -10.72 -23.38 -9.93
C PRO A 344 -9.75 -23.62 -8.77
N TYR A 345 -9.85 -22.81 -7.70
CA TYR A 345 -8.95 -22.81 -6.55
C TYR A 345 -9.54 -23.49 -5.32
N LEU A 346 -10.75 -24.07 -5.43
CA LEU A 346 -11.43 -24.71 -4.30
C LEU A 346 -10.84 -26.08 -3.98
N GLU A 347 -10.50 -26.28 -2.72
CA GLU A 347 -9.93 -27.51 -2.20
C GLU A 347 -10.57 -27.94 -0.88
N SER A 348 -10.43 -29.22 -0.56
CA SER A 348 -10.76 -29.75 0.77
C SER A 348 -9.49 -29.75 1.61
N GLY A 349 -9.59 -29.31 2.87
CA GLY A 349 -8.43 -29.18 3.76
C GLY A 349 -8.78 -28.43 5.03
N LYS A 350 -7.76 -27.96 5.75
CA LYS A 350 -7.94 -27.04 6.88
C LYS A 350 -8.40 -25.69 6.34
N ILE A 351 -9.59 -25.25 6.71
CA ILE A 351 -10.17 -23.95 6.31
C ILE A 351 -10.11 -23.03 7.52
N LEU A 352 -9.77 -21.75 7.32
CA LEU A 352 -9.90 -20.77 8.42
C LEU A 352 -11.34 -20.64 8.86
N THR A 353 -11.51 -20.48 10.17
CA THR A 353 -12.81 -20.31 10.82
C THR A 353 -13.04 -18.85 11.20
N SER A 354 -14.30 -18.47 11.46
CA SER A 354 -14.61 -17.16 12.03
C SER A 354 -13.91 -16.95 13.37
N ASP A 355 -13.78 -18.00 14.18
CA ASP A 355 -13.14 -17.92 15.50
C ASP A 355 -11.65 -17.53 15.39
N ASP A 356 -10.97 -18.00 14.34
CA ASP A 356 -9.58 -17.63 14.04
C ASP A 356 -9.45 -16.11 13.75
N PHE A 357 -10.40 -15.55 12.98
CA PHE A 357 -10.43 -14.11 12.69
C PHE A 357 -10.87 -13.27 13.90
N ASP A 358 -11.88 -13.72 14.63
CA ASP A 358 -12.40 -13.02 15.80
C ASP A 358 -11.37 -13.00 16.93
N GLN A 359 -10.55 -14.04 17.06
CA GLN A 359 -9.44 -14.05 18.01
C GLN A 359 -8.43 -12.97 17.71
N ILE A 360 -8.04 -12.81 16.44
CA ILE A 360 -7.13 -11.74 16.02
C ILE A 360 -7.77 -10.38 16.31
N GLN A 361 -9.00 -10.14 15.86
CA GLN A 361 -9.64 -8.83 16.03
C GLN A 361 -9.83 -8.41 17.50
N ARG A 362 -10.10 -9.37 18.41
CA ARG A 362 -10.27 -9.07 19.84
C ARG A 362 -9.05 -8.43 20.48
N GLU A 363 -7.84 -8.85 20.09
CA GLU A 363 -6.57 -8.36 20.66
C GLU A 363 -6.22 -6.94 20.21
N PHE A 364 -6.83 -6.45 19.12
CA PHE A 364 -6.61 -5.10 18.59
C PHE A 364 -7.82 -4.15 18.77
N GLY A 365 -8.95 -4.63 19.29
CA GLY A 365 -10.16 -3.83 19.48
C GLY A 365 -10.81 -3.32 18.17
N GLY A 366 -11.87 -2.52 18.29
CA GLY A 366 -12.77 -2.17 17.17
C GLY A 366 -12.18 -1.33 16.03
N ALA A 367 -11.02 -0.69 16.22
CA ALA A 367 -10.36 0.13 15.19
C ALA A 367 -8.85 -0.16 15.04
N GLY A 368 -8.27 -1.03 15.88
CA GLY A 368 -6.81 -1.18 15.98
C GLY A 368 -6.21 -2.13 14.95
N PHE A 369 -6.90 -3.19 14.53
CA PHE A 369 -6.27 -4.21 13.67
C PHE A 369 -5.87 -3.68 12.29
N LEU A 370 -6.78 -2.97 11.61
CA LEU A 370 -6.52 -2.43 10.27
C LEU A 370 -5.47 -1.33 10.29
N THR A 371 -5.53 -0.45 11.30
CA THR A 371 -4.53 0.61 11.50
C THR A 371 -3.17 0.00 11.84
N PHE A 372 -3.12 -1.03 12.67
CA PHE A 372 -1.90 -1.74 13.00
C PHE A 372 -1.33 -2.49 11.79
N ALA A 373 -2.16 -3.20 11.03
CA ALA A 373 -1.72 -3.87 9.80
C ALA A 373 -1.17 -2.84 8.80
N LEU A 374 -1.92 -1.77 8.51
CA LEU A 374 -1.43 -0.72 7.62
C LEU A 374 -0.14 -0.07 8.12
N TRP A 375 0.06 0.06 9.44
CA TRP A 375 1.28 0.68 9.99
C TRP A 375 2.46 -0.27 10.10
N PHE A 376 2.28 -1.54 10.44
CA PHE A 376 3.34 -2.53 10.72
C PHE A 376 3.49 -3.61 9.62
N ASN A 377 2.75 -3.47 8.51
CA ASN A 377 2.65 -4.30 7.28
C ASN A 377 1.61 -5.44 7.27
#